data_AF-A0A5C8JRW6-F1
#
_entry.id   AF-A0A5C8JRW6-F1
#
_cell.length_a   1.000
_cell.length_b   1.000
_cell.length_c   1.000
_cell.angle_alpha   90.00
_cell.angle_beta   90.00
_cell.angle_gamma   90.00
#
_symmetry.space_group_name_H-M   'P 1'
#
loop_
_entity.id
_entity.type
_entity.pdbx_description
1 polymer ?
#
loop_
_entity_poly.entity_id
_entity_poly.type
_entity_poly.pdbx_seq_one_letter_code
_entity_poly.pdbx_strand_id
1 'polypeptide(L)'
;MAEIVWDRTILFLFPPDALMRHLVTPVLERLEEHGFEPTRYEVLWHRPPGQDAFQETKITSVWKAYFYRQVDVVFDLGPSLALLVEDRSSAPEPHRRLRALKGASDPAAAEPGTIRRDLRGVNVLLDLVHSSDSPEDSRHEAGIFMGEGHGTALHGDQGPLRDLVALLEAGVPRESREFDDVRAGLRSRVVAALWHELDDGARKLAPELAVSARDGAGAELAALLPAGHPLAELLACEFLPEGERLDLRRAAAKLAVHGVSMDRWEHAVLQTSMLFPPLRRWQ
;
A
#
# COMPACT_ATOMS: atom_id res chain seq x y z
N MET A 1 14.97 30.69 -9.50
CA MET A 1 14.86 29.50 -8.62
C MET A 1 16.26 28.93 -8.47
N ALA A 2 16.68 28.56 -7.26
CA ALA A 2 17.95 27.86 -7.08
C ALA A 2 17.92 26.57 -7.91
N GLU A 3 19.02 26.27 -8.60
CA GLU A 3 19.16 25.08 -9.43
C GLU A 3 19.15 23.83 -8.54
N ILE A 4 18.36 22.82 -8.94
CA ILE A 4 18.28 21.54 -8.21
C ILE A 4 19.53 20.73 -8.56
N VAL A 5 20.31 20.36 -7.54
CA VAL A 5 21.48 19.50 -7.71
C VAL A 5 21.03 18.04 -7.61
N TRP A 6 20.71 17.43 -8.75
CA TRP A 6 20.14 16.08 -8.82
C TRP A 6 21.07 14.98 -8.31
N ASP A 7 22.39 15.20 -8.29
CA ASP A 7 23.35 14.25 -7.72
C ASP A 7 23.14 13.98 -6.24
N ARG A 8 22.45 14.88 -5.53
CA ARG A 8 22.10 14.73 -4.10
C ARG A 8 20.63 14.97 -3.79
N THR A 9 19.79 15.13 -4.81
CA THR A 9 18.35 15.34 -4.65
C THR A 9 17.61 14.14 -5.23
N ILE A 10 16.79 13.50 -4.41
CA ILE A 10 16.04 12.32 -4.77
C ILE A 10 14.55 12.66 -4.77
N LEU A 11 13.82 12.24 -5.80
CA LEU A 11 12.37 12.20 -5.70
C LEU A 11 11.98 11.08 -4.73
N PHE A 12 11.20 11.44 -3.72
CA PHE A 12 10.60 10.52 -2.76
C PHE A 12 9.08 10.65 -2.85
N LEU A 13 8.37 9.54 -2.83
CA LEU A 13 6.91 9.53 -2.93
C LEU A 13 6.34 8.71 -1.78
N PHE A 14 5.39 9.31 -1.08
CA PHE A 14 4.43 8.61 -0.24
C PHE A 14 3.21 8.28 -1.09
N PRO A 15 2.99 7.01 -1.47
CA PRO A 15 1.73 6.60 -2.05
C PRO A 15 0.61 6.70 -1.01
N PRO A 16 -0.66 6.57 -1.42
CA PRO A 16 -1.80 6.82 -0.54
C PRO A 16 -1.90 5.85 0.65
N ASP A 17 -1.30 4.67 0.57
CA ASP A 17 -1.26 3.71 1.67
C ASP A 17 -0.49 4.24 2.88
N ALA A 18 0.60 4.99 2.69
CA ALA A 18 1.32 5.63 3.79
C ALA A 18 0.51 6.73 4.46
N LEU A 19 -0.18 7.56 3.67
CA LEU A 19 -1.06 8.62 4.19
C LEU A 19 -2.26 8.01 4.94
N MET A 20 -2.92 7.01 4.37
CA MET A 20 -4.07 6.37 5.01
C MET A 20 -3.71 5.67 6.33
N ARG A 21 -2.48 5.17 6.45
CA ARG A 21 -1.96 4.52 7.67
C ARG A 21 -1.34 5.48 8.69
N HIS A 22 -1.32 6.77 8.37
CA HIS A 22 -0.69 7.84 9.16
C HIS A 22 0.80 7.57 9.42
N LEU A 23 1.52 7.20 8.35
CA LEU A 23 2.92 6.79 8.39
C LEU A 23 3.87 7.81 7.77
N VAL A 24 3.37 8.97 7.31
CA VAL A 24 4.25 10.00 6.73
C VAL A 24 5.21 10.56 7.77
N THR A 25 4.70 10.93 8.95
CA THR A 25 5.54 11.52 10.01
C THR A 25 6.66 10.57 10.49
N PRO A 26 6.40 9.29 10.83
CA PRO A 26 7.46 8.33 11.18
C PRO A 26 8.52 8.14 10.09
N VAL A 27 8.13 8.22 8.82
CA VAL A 27 9.10 8.11 7.71
C VAL A 27 9.92 9.39 7.57
N LEU A 28 9.31 10.57 7.68
CA LEU A 28 10.04 11.84 7.66
C LEU A 28 11.10 11.90 8.74
N GLU A 29 10.78 11.46 9.96
CA GLU A 29 11.74 11.36 11.07
C GLU A 29 12.92 10.45 10.70
N ARG A 30 12.65 9.27 10.11
CA ARG A 30 13.72 8.37 9.63
C ARG A 30 14.58 8.99 8.53
N LEU A 31 13.99 9.77 7.62
CA LEU A 31 14.74 10.48 6.59
C LEU A 31 15.70 11.49 7.24
N GLU A 32 15.19 12.31 8.15
CA GLU A 32 15.96 13.33 8.87
C GLU A 32 17.10 12.71 9.68
N GLU A 33 16.85 11.62 10.40
CA GLU A 33 17.87 10.86 11.14
C GLU A 33 19.02 10.36 10.25
N HIS A 34 18.74 10.11 8.97
CA HIS A 34 19.71 9.64 7.98
C HIS A 34 20.30 10.77 7.12
N GLY A 35 20.02 12.04 7.48
CA GLY A 35 20.56 13.23 6.81
C GLY A 35 19.83 13.61 5.53
N PHE A 36 18.63 13.09 5.31
CA PHE A 36 17.79 13.40 4.16
C PHE A 36 16.75 14.45 4.53
N GLU A 37 16.82 15.62 3.90
CA GLU A 37 15.98 16.78 4.22
C GLU A 37 14.98 17.07 3.10
N PRO A 38 13.66 17.11 3.35
CA PRO A 38 12.69 17.60 2.39
C PRO A 38 12.96 19.06 2.00
N THR A 39 13.04 19.33 0.70
CA THR A 39 13.27 20.67 0.15
C THR A 39 12.08 21.20 -0.64
N ARG A 40 11.27 20.29 -1.21
CA ARG A 40 10.07 20.60 -1.96
C ARG A 40 9.00 19.54 -1.76
N TYR A 41 7.74 19.90 -1.97
CA TYR A 41 6.60 18.97 -1.91
C TYR A 41 5.55 19.24 -2.97
N GLU A 42 4.77 18.23 -3.32
CA GLU A 42 3.57 18.31 -4.15
C GLU A 42 2.54 17.25 -3.69
N VAL A 43 1.26 17.64 -3.60
CA VAL A 43 0.17 16.70 -3.30
C VAL A 43 -0.48 16.26 -4.60
N LEU A 44 -0.57 14.96 -4.79
CA LEU A 44 -1.23 14.38 -5.95
C LEU A 44 -2.57 13.79 -5.52
N TRP A 45 -3.67 14.38 -5.96
CA TRP A 45 -5.01 13.87 -5.67
C TRP A 45 -5.43 12.71 -6.56
N HIS A 46 -4.72 12.53 -7.68
CA HIS A 46 -5.00 11.52 -8.69
C HIS A 46 -3.69 10.99 -9.28
N ARG A 47 -3.78 9.85 -9.98
CA ARG A 47 -2.68 9.30 -10.77
C ARG A 47 -2.18 10.33 -11.80
N PRO A 48 -0.87 10.61 -11.87
CA PRO A 48 -0.30 11.51 -12.89
C PRO A 48 -0.54 11.01 -14.31
N PRO A 49 -1.00 11.86 -15.25
CA PRO A 49 -1.21 11.46 -16.65
C PRO A 49 0.04 10.92 -17.38
N GLY A 50 1.24 11.32 -16.94
CA GLY A 50 2.51 10.89 -17.53
C GLY A 50 3.07 9.58 -16.97
N GLN A 51 2.43 9.02 -15.93
CA GLN A 51 2.96 7.82 -15.27
C GLN A 51 2.99 6.61 -16.21
N ASP A 52 1.96 6.41 -17.02
CA ASP A 52 1.88 5.23 -17.91
C ASP A 52 3.01 5.23 -18.93
N ALA A 53 3.22 6.36 -19.61
CA ALA A 53 4.27 6.51 -20.60
C ALA A 53 5.67 6.29 -20.00
N PHE A 54 5.94 6.80 -18.80
CA PHE A 54 7.22 6.57 -18.13
C PHE A 54 7.40 5.09 -17.77
N GLN A 55 6.37 4.50 -17.18
CA GLN A 55 6.41 3.11 -16.76
C GLN A 55 6.55 2.16 -17.95
N GLU A 56 5.94 2.46 -19.09
CA GLU A 56 6.15 1.73 -20.35
C GLU A 56 7.64 1.66 -20.76
N THR A 57 8.40 2.74 -20.58
CA THR A 57 9.86 2.71 -20.82
C THR A 57 10.62 1.79 -19.87
N LYS A 58 10.02 1.48 -18.70
CA LYS A 58 10.59 0.62 -17.66
C LYS A 58 10.01 -0.81 -17.69
N ILE A 59 8.94 -1.08 -18.47
CA ILE A 59 8.37 -2.42 -18.68
C ILE A 59 9.35 -3.24 -19.52
N THR A 60 10.14 -4.05 -18.84
CA THR A 60 11.03 -5.03 -19.48
C THR A 60 10.49 -6.46 -19.40
N SER A 61 9.35 -6.66 -18.73
CA SER A 61 8.75 -7.98 -18.54
C SER A 61 7.22 -7.92 -18.42
N VAL A 62 6.57 -9.02 -18.78
CA VAL A 62 5.10 -9.18 -18.68
C VAL A 62 4.61 -8.95 -17.25
N TRP A 63 5.41 -9.31 -16.25
CA TRP A 63 5.07 -9.14 -14.83
C TRP A 63 4.95 -7.65 -14.44
N LYS A 64 5.81 -6.79 -14.98
CA LYS A 64 5.71 -5.33 -14.79
C LYS A 64 4.42 -4.77 -15.42
N ALA A 65 3.96 -5.30 -16.55
CA ALA A 65 2.69 -4.87 -17.14
C ALA A 65 1.46 -5.17 -16.24
N TYR A 66 1.47 -6.29 -15.51
CA TYR A 66 0.42 -6.59 -14.53
C TYR A 66 0.49 -5.67 -13.30
N PHE A 67 1.70 -5.35 -12.83
CA PHE A 67 1.92 -4.38 -11.76
C PHE A 67 1.26 -3.02 -12.07
N TYR A 68 1.47 -2.47 -13.28
CA TYR A 68 0.92 -1.16 -13.65
C TYR A 68 -0.60 -1.09 -13.76
N ARG A 69 -1.26 -2.21 -14.07
CA ARG A 69 -2.73 -2.30 -14.10
C ARG A 69 -3.37 -2.22 -12.72
N GLN A 70 -2.58 -2.41 -11.67
CA GLN A 70 -3.06 -2.41 -10.28
C GLN A 70 -2.67 -1.14 -9.53
N VAL A 71 -1.85 -0.28 -10.12
CA VAL A 71 -1.48 1.00 -9.51
C VAL A 71 -2.72 1.88 -9.30
N ASP A 72 -3.74 1.78 -10.15
CA ASP A 72 -5.02 2.47 -9.94
C ASP A 72 -5.67 2.11 -8.61
N VAL A 73 -5.55 0.85 -8.16
CA VAL A 73 -6.09 0.40 -6.88
C VAL A 73 -5.43 1.13 -5.71
N VAL A 74 -4.14 1.48 -5.85
CA VAL A 74 -3.39 2.22 -4.85
C VAL A 74 -3.80 3.69 -4.85
N PHE A 75 -3.93 4.31 -6.04
CA PHE A 75 -4.39 5.71 -6.16
C PHE A 75 -5.87 5.92 -5.77
N ASP A 76 -6.71 4.88 -5.84
CA ASP A 76 -8.11 4.93 -5.39
C ASP A 76 -8.25 5.07 -3.85
N LEU A 77 -7.18 4.80 -3.10
CA LEU A 77 -7.16 4.95 -1.64
C LEU A 77 -7.14 6.41 -1.19
N GLY A 78 -6.61 7.33 -1.98
CA GLY A 78 -6.51 8.74 -1.59
C GLY A 78 -5.37 9.51 -2.26
N PRO A 79 -4.99 10.66 -1.70
CA PRO A 79 -3.90 11.46 -2.24
C PRO A 79 -2.53 10.79 -1.99
N SER A 80 -1.54 11.15 -2.79
CA SER A 80 -0.13 10.87 -2.59
C SER A 80 0.61 12.17 -2.25
N LEU A 81 1.78 12.05 -1.62
CA LEU A 81 2.67 13.17 -1.33
C LEU A 81 4.04 12.91 -1.97
N ALA A 82 4.40 13.70 -2.98
CA ALA A 82 5.73 13.70 -3.56
C ALA A 82 6.61 14.74 -2.88
N LEU A 83 7.87 14.39 -2.67
CA LEU A 83 8.90 15.25 -2.09
C LEU A 83 10.14 15.25 -2.98
N LEU A 84 10.84 16.38 -3.01
CA LEU A 84 12.27 16.35 -3.31
C LEU A 84 13.03 16.36 -1.99
N VAL A 85 13.88 15.36 -1.80
CA VAL A 85 14.64 15.17 -0.58
C VAL A 85 16.12 15.31 -0.91
N GLU A 86 16.81 16.24 -0.25
CA GLU A 86 18.23 16.51 -0.44
C GLU A 86 19.04 15.78 0.63
N ASP A 87 20.06 15.03 0.20
CA ASP A 87 21.06 14.48 1.12
C ASP A 87 21.97 15.61 1.61
N ARG A 88 21.81 15.97 2.89
CA ARG A 88 22.62 16.96 3.61
C ARG A 88 23.86 16.37 4.26
N SER A 89 24.01 15.05 4.21
CA SER A 89 25.20 14.39 4.74
C SER A 89 26.39 14.57 3.80
N SER A 90 27.59 14.23 4.30
CA SER A 90 28.81 14.14 3.49
C SER A 90 29.02 12.75 2.88
N ALA A 91 28.01 11.87 2.92
CA ALA A 91 28.15 10.49 2.47
C ALA A 91 28.02 10.38 0.94
N PRO A 92 28.74 9.44 0.30
CA PRO A 92 28.60 9.20 -1.13
C PRO A 92 27.31 8.41 -1.44
N GLU A 93 26.92 8.41 -2.72
CA GLU A 93 25.82 7.60 -3.26
C GLU A 93 24.44 7.81 -2.59
N PRO A 94 23.91 9.05 -2.55
CA PRO A 94 22.64 9.40 -1.89
C PRO A 94 21.45 8.53 -2.31
N HIS A 95 21.24 8.29 -3.61
CA HIS A 95 20.16 7.43 -4.11
C HIS A 95 20.28 6.00 -3.62
N ARG A 96 21.51 5.45 -3.59
CA ARG A 96 21.77 4.10 -3.07
C ARG A 96 21.51 4.03 -1.58
N ARG A 97 21.93 5.04 -0.81
CA ARG A 97 21.67 5.13 0.63
C ARG A 97 20.18 5.18 0.92
N LEU A 98 19.42 6.01 0.20
CA LEU A 98 17.97 6.12 0.37
C LEU A 98 17.27 4.82 -0.05
N ARG A 99 17.72 4.17 -1.11
CA ARG A 99 17.25 2.84 -1.53
C ARG A 99 17.47 1.78 -0.46
N ALA A 100 18.64 1.78 0.18
CA ALA A 100 18.94 0.88 1.29
C ALA A 100 18.06 1.17 2.52
N LEU A 101 17.82 2.46 2.82
CA LEU A 101 16.95 2.87 3.93
C LEU A 101 15.49 2.44 3.73
N LYS A 102 14.94 2.60 2.51
CA LYS A 102 13.56 2.17 2.25
C LYS A 102 13.39 0.65 2.25
N GLY A 103 14.42 -0.10 1.82
CA GLY A 103 14.40 -1.56 1.73
C GLY A 103 13.87 -2.11 0.41
N ALA A 104 13.89 -3.45 0.26
CA ALA A 104 13.39 -4.14 -0.93
C ALA A 104 11.91 -3.83 -1.19
N SER A 105 11.48 -3.85 -2.45
CA SER A 105 10.08 -3.57 -2.82
C SER A 105 9.10 -4.57 -2.21
N ASP A 106 9.50 -5.83 -2.07
CA ASP A 106 8.75 -6.80 -1.28
C ASP A 106 9.11 -6.63 0.20
N PRO A 107 8.16 -6.20 1.06
CA PRO A 107 8.40 -6.03 2.49
C PRO A 107 8.87 -7.31 3.19
N ALA A 108 8.46 -8.50 2.72
CA ALA A 108 8.90 -9.77 3.30
C ALA A 108 10.39 -10.06 2.99
N ALA A 109 10.88 -9.56 1.85
CA ALA A 109 12.29 -9.63 1.44
C ALA A 109 13.11 -8.41 1.91
N ALA A 110 12.49 -7.41 2.54
CA ALA A 110 13.18 -6.26 3.09
C ALA A 110 13.81 -6.60 4.44
N GLU A 111 15.04 -6.14 4.65
CA GLU A 111 15.81 -6.38 5.87
C GLU A 111 15.20 -5.64 7.07
N PRO A 112 15.31 -6.19 8.30
CA PRO A 112 14.96 -5.47 9.52
C PRO A 112 15.68 -4.12 9.63
N GLY A 113 15.01 -3.09 10.12
CA GLY A 113 15.53 -1.72 10.19
C GLY A 113 15.20 -0.87 8.95
N THR A 114 14.73 -1.47 7.86
CA THR A 114 14.28 -0.73 6.68
C THR A 114 12.85 -0.23 6.86
N ILE A 115 12.49 0.87 6.19
CA ILE A 115 11.16 1.48 6.28
C ILE A 115 10.06 0.47 5.94
N ARG A 116 10.20 -0.24 4.81
CA ARG A 116 9.18 -1.18 4.32
C ARG A 116 8.95 -2.35 5.26
N ARG A 117 10.01 -2.88 5.88
CA ARG A 117 9.92 -3.99 6.83
C ARG A 117 9.33 -3.53 8.16
N ASP A 118 9.90 -2.50 8.75
CA ASP A 118 9.54 -2.08 10.11
C ASP A 118 8.14 -1.47 10.19
N LEU A 119 7.74 -0.73 9.17
CA LEU A 119 6.40 -0.12 9.10
C LEU A 119 5.36 -1.06 8.46
N ARG A 120 5.73 -2.32 8.20
CA ARG A 120 4.84 -3.40 7.77
C ARG A 120 4.13 -3.05 6.47
N GLY A 121 4.87 -2.74 5.39
CA GLY A 121 4.29 -2.67 4.05
C GLY A 121 3.54 -3.98 3.75
N VAL A 122 2.40 -3.89 3.07
CA VAL A 122 1.52 -5.06 2.85
C VAL A 122 2.10 -5.96 1.78
N ASN A 123 2.47 -5.42 0.61
CA ASN A 123 3.08 -6.15 -0.50
C ASN A 123 3.78 -5.15 -1.44
N VAL A 124 4.30 -5.59 -2.59
CA VAL A 124 5.06 -4.72 -3.52
C VAL A 124 4.29 -3.53 -4.09
N LEU A 125 2.96 -3.50 -4.02
CA LEU A 125 2.14 -2.34 -4.45
C LEU A 125 1.75 -1.42 -3.29
N LEU A 126 1.63 -1.99 -2.09
CA LEU A 126 1.28 -1.28 -0.87
C LEU A 126 2.51 -1.30 0.06
N ASP A 127 3.61 -0.76 -0.44
CA ASP A 127 4.94 -0.77 0.18
C ASP A 127 5.33 0.58 0.80
N LEU A 128 4.36 1.46 1.05
CA LEU A 128 4.47 2.73 1.80
C LEU A 128 5.30 3.85 1.15
N VAL A 129 6.35 3.55 0.40
CA VAL A 129 7.31 4.57 -0.05
C VAL A 129 7.94 4.17 -1.39
N HIS A 130 8.09 5.16 -2.26
CA HIS A 130 8.90 5.07 -3.48
C HIS A 130 10.02 6.10 -3.45
N SER A 131 11.14 5.78 -4.12
CA SER A 131 12.23 6.71 -4.34
C SER A 131 12.93 6.37 -5.65
N SER A 132 13.39 7.37 -6.39
CA SER A 132 14.16 7.15 -7.61
C SER A 132 15.53 6.54 -7.32
N ASP A 133 16.05 5.77 -8.29
CA ASP A 133 17.31 5.04 -8.14
C ASP A 133 18.53 5.81 -8.68
N SER A 134 18.33 6.92 -9.40
CA SER A 134 19.40 7.73 -9.98
C SER A 134 19.03 9.22 -10.07
N PRO A 135 20.02 10.11 -10.29
CA PRO A 135 19.77 11.54 -10.55
C PRO A 135 18.89 11.77 -11.79
N GLU A 136 19.14 11.03 -12.87
CA GLU A 136 18.36 11.09 -14.11
C GLU A 136 16.90 10.69 -13.87
N ASP A 137 16.69 9.57 -13.15
CA ASP A 137 15.34 9.12 -12.77
C ASP A 137 14.67 10.14 -11.85
N SER A 138 15.39 10.72 -10.88
CA SER A 138 14.84 11.73 -9.98
C SER A 138 14.34 12.96 -10.74
N ARG A 139 15.13 13.45 -11.70
CA ARG A 139 14.75 14.59 -12.53
C ARG A 139 13.53 14.27 -13.39
N HIS A 140 13.52 13.09 -14.01
CA HIS A 140 12.42 12.69 -14.89
C HIS A 140 11.13 12.44 -14.12
N GLU A 141 11.19 11.66 -13.04
CA GLU A 141 10.05 11.35 -12.19
C GLU A 141 9.51 12.62 -11.51
N ALA A 142 10.37 13.55 -11.08
CA ALA A 142 9.92 14.82 -10.52
C ALA A 142 9.09 15.63 -11.53
N GLY A 143 9.44 15.61 -12.82
CA GLY A 143 8.62 16.24 -13.87
C GLY A 143 7.23 15.62 -14.01
N ILE A 144 7.09 14.32 -13.71
CA ILE A 144 5.82 13.58 -13.75
C ILE A 144 4.98 13.85 -12.51
N PHE A 145 5.59 13.69 -11.32
CA PHE A 145 4.87 13.72 -10.05
C PHE A 145 4.72 15.13 -9.46
N MET A 146 5.60 16.07 -9.84
CA MET A 146 5.63 17.43 -9.28
C MET A 146 5.49 18.53 -10.35
N GLY A 147 5.35 18.15 -11.63
CA GLY A 147 5.26 19.07 -12.77
C GLY A 147 6.56 19.80 -13.10
N GLU A 148 6.57 20.58 -14.19
CA GLU A 148 7.79 21.27 -14.67
C GLU A 148 8.32 22.35 -13.69
N GLY A 149 7.48 22.83 -12.76
CA GLY A 149 7.85 23.72 -11.65
C GLY A 149 8.31 23.01 -10.36
N HIS A 150 8.31 21.68 -10.36
CA HIS A 150 8.74 20.72 -9.33
C HIS A 150 8.22 20.99 -7.92
N GLY A 151 6.96 21.40 -7.83
CA GLY A 151 6.24 21.60 -6.57
C GLY A 151 6.68 22.82 -5.75
N THR A 152 6.16 22.87 -4.54
CA THR A 152 6.31 24.00 -3.60
C THR A 152 7.61 23.88 -2.83
N ALA A 153 8.40 24.97 -2.79
CA ALA A 153 9.67 25.01 -2.06
C ALA A 153 9.46 25.29 -0.57
N LEU A 154 10.22 24.58 0.28
CA LEU A 154 10.16 24.73 1.75
C LEU A 154 11.06 25.82 2.31
N HIS A 155 12.07 26.27 1.54
CA HIS A 155 12.98 27.35 1.96
C HIS A 155 13.65 27.15 3.34
N GLY A 156 13.88 25.90 3.75
CA GLY A 156 14.49 25.55 5.04
C GLY A 156 13.50 25.52 6.22
N ASP A 157 12.22 25.76 5.98
CA ASP A 157 11.16 25.60 6.98
C ASP A 157 10.26 24.42 6.61
N GLN A 158 10.28 23.37 7.43
CA GLN A 158 9.46 22.18 7.23
C GLN A 158 8.09 22.27 7.94
N GLY A 159 7.82 23.33 8.70
CA GLY A 159 6.53 23.56 9.36
C GLY A 159 5.35 23.42 8.40
N PRO A 160 5.35 24.11 7.24
CA PRO A 160 4.28 23.99 6.25
C PRO A 160 4.06 22.57 5.72
N LEU A 161 5.13 21.77 5.57
CA LEU A 161 5.01 20.37 5.17
C LEU A 161 4.31 19.55 6.28
N ARG A 162 4.72 19.74 7.53
CA ARG A 162 4.15 19.00 8.67
C ARG A 162 2.68 19.37 8.90
N ASP A 163 2.32 20.64 8.77
CA ASP A 163 0.94 21.09 8.85
C ASP A 163 0.09 20.49 7.72
N LEU A 164 0.62 20.45 6.49
CA LEU A 164 -0.05 19.82 5.37
C LEU A 164 -0.25 18.32 5.59
N VAL A 165 0.76 17.60 6.07
CA VAL A 165 0.64 16.17 6.41
C VAL A 165 -0.46 15.96 7.45
N ALA A 166 -0.49 16.77 8.52
CA ALA A 166 -1.52 16.70 9.53
C ALA A 166 -2.92 16.94 8.95
N LEU A 167 -3.07 17.88 8.00
CA LEU A 167 -4.34 18.12 7.31
C LEU A 167 -4.77 16.95 6.42
N LEU A 168 -3.83 16.35 5.68
CA LEU A 168 -4.10 15.20 4.82
C LEU A 168 -4.53 13.97 5.64
N GLU A 169 -3.84 13.70 6.75
CA GLU A 169 -4.11 12.56 7.62
C GLU A 169 -5.37 12.76 8.49
N ALA A 170 -5.69 14.00 8.90
CA ALA A 170 -6.88 14.29 9.71
C ALA A 170 -8.21 13.96 9.01
N GLY A 171 -8.22 13.96 7.66
CA GLY A 171 -9.42 13.68 6.86
C GLY A 171 -9.78 12.19 6.75
N VAL A 172 -8.90 11.28 7.19
CA VAL A 172 -9.05 9.84 6.99
C VAL A 172 -8.76 9.10 8.29
N PRO A 173 -9.64 8.19 8.77
CA PRO A 173 -9.33 7.37 9.93
C PRO A 173 -8.02 6.60 9.72
N ARG A 174 -7.18 6.56 10.76
CA ARG A 174 -5.92 5.82 10.71
C ARG A 174 -6.18 4.36 10.42
N GLU A 175 -5.65 3.88 9.30
CA GLU A 175 -5.67 2.47 8.95
C GLU A 175 -4.52 1.73 9.64
N SER A 176 -4.84 0.60 10.28
CA SER A 176 -3.87 -0.24 10.99
C SER A 176 -4.00 -1.73 10.68
N ARG A 177 -4.99 -2.12 9.88
CA ARG A 177 -5.26 -3.52 9.53
C ARG A 177 -4.21 -4.00 8.53
N GLU A 178 -3.53 -5.07 8.85
CA GLU A 178 -2.64 -5.77 7.94
C GLU A 178 -3.44 -6.81 7.12
N PHE A 179 -2.77 -7.55 6.24
CA PHE A 179 -3.43 -8.56 5.40
C PHE A 179 -4.26 -9.57 6.23
N ASP A 180 -3.68 -10.11 7.30
CA ASP A 180 -4.36 -11.08 8.15
C ASP A 180 -5.54 -10.45 8.91
N ASP A 181 -5.46 -9.18 9.32
CA ASP A 181 -6.57 -8.44 9.94
C ASP A 181 -7.71 -8.22 8.97
N VAL A 182 -7.40 -7.80 7.73
CA VAL A 182 -8.38 -7.58 6.66
C VAL A 182 -9.13 -8.87 6.36
N ARG A 183 -8.41 -9.98 6.19
CA ARG A 183 -9.00 -11.28 5.89
C ARG A 183 -9.89 -11.77 7.04
N ALA A 184 -9.38 -11.70 8.28
CA ALA A 184 -10.12 -12.10 9.47
C ALA A 184 -11.37 -11.24 9.70
N GLY A 185 -11.26 -9.92 9.54
CA GLY A 185 -12.36 -8.97 9.70
C GLY A 185 -13.47 -9.19 8.67
N LEU A 186 -13.11 -9.38 7.40
CA LEU A 186 -14.09 -9.69 6.35
C LEU A 186 -14.81 -11.02 6.63
N ARG A 187 -14.06 -12.10 6.90
CA ARG A 187 -14.64 -13.42 7.22
C ARG A 187 -15.56 -13.36 8.44
N SER A 188 -15.15 -12.65 9.49
CA SER A 188 -15.96 -12.47 10.70
C SER A 188 -17.29 -11.78 10.42
N ARG A 189 -17.28 -10.70 9.60
CA ARG A 189 -18.52 -10.01 9.22
C ARG A 189 -19.43 -10.86 8.35
N VAL A 190 -18.86 -11.66 7.43
CA VAL A 190 -19.64 -12.62 6.63
C VAL A 190 -20.28 -13.68 7.52
N VAL A 191 -19.52 -14.29 8.42
CA VAL A 191 -20.04 -15.30 9.35
C VAL A 191 -21.14 -14.73 10.25
N ALA A 192 -20.96 -13.51 10.74
CA ALA A 192 -21.99 -12.83 11.54
C ALA A 192 -23.27 -12.60 10.74
N ALA A 193 -23.17 -12.19 9.47
CA ALA A 193 -24.33 -12.00 8.59
C ALA A 193 -25.06 -13.33 8.31
N LEU A 194 -24.31 -14.42 8.15
CA LEU A 194 -24.85 -15.75 7.86
C LEU A 194 -25.18 -16.57 9.13
N TRP A 195 -25.11 -15.98 10.33
CA TRP A 195 -25.21 -16.72 11.60
C TRP A 195 -26.48 -17.57 11.75
N HIS A 196 -27.59 -17.06 11.20
CA HIS A 196 -28.89 -17.74 11.23
C HIS A 196 -28.97 -18.92 10.26
N GLU A 197 -28.10 -18.97 9.24
CA GLU A 197 -28.02 -20.05 8.25
C GLU A 197 -27.14 -21.22 8.71
N LEU A 198 -26.29 -20.99 9.73
CA LEU A 198 -25.39 -22.01 10.29
C LEU A 198 -26.14 -22.95 11.25
N ASP A 199 -25.80 -24.25 11.22
CA ASP A 199 -26.24 -25.20 12.23
C ASP A 199 -25.46 -25.08 13.56
N ASP A 200 -25.87 -25.81 14.59
CA ASP A 200 -25.25 -25.73 15.92
C ASP A 200 -23.80 -26.23 15.97
N GLY A 201 -23.40 -27.10 15.04
CA GLY A 201 -22.02 -27.55 14.90
C GLY A 201 -21.17 -26.45 14.26
N ALA A 202 -21.66 -25.89 13.15
CA ALA A 202 -21.04 -24.78 12.44
C ALA A 202 -20.87 -23.55 13.35
N ARG A 203 -21.87 -23.19 14.15
CA ARG A 203 -21.79 -22.05 15.09
C ARG A 203 -20.71 -22.20 16.16
N LYS A 204 -20.29 -23.44 16.49
CA LYS A 204 -19.19 -23.68 17.43
C LYS A 204 -17.82 -23.48 16.79
N LEU A 205 -17.67 -23.84 15.52
CA LEU A 205 -16.39 -23.81 14.79
C LEU A 205 -16.14 -22.47 14.07
N ALA A 206 -17.19 -21.86 13.53
CA ALA A 206 -17.08 -20.68 12.68
C ALA A 206 -16.35 -19.49 13.33
N PRO A 207 -16.54 -19.17 14.63
CA PRO A 207 -15.83 -18.05 15.26
C PRO A 207 -14.30 -18.21 15.25
N GLU A 208 -13.80 -19.42 15.54
CA GLU A 208 -12.37 -19.71 15.55
C GLU A 208 -11.78 -19.65 14.13
N LEU A 209 -12.47 -20.25 13.16
CA LEU A 209 -12.03 -20.24 11.77
C LEU A 209 -12.05 -18.84 11.15
N ALA A 210 -13.05 -18.03 11.47
CA ALA A 210 -13.23 -16.69 10.91
C ALA A 210 -12.07 -15.74 11.26
N VAL A 211 -11.52 -15.84 12.47
CA VAL A 211 -10.42 -14.98 12.94
C VAL A 211 -9.04 -15.58 12.65
N SER A 212 -9.00 -16.79 12.08
CA SER A 212 -7.75 -17.52 11.88
C SER A 212 -6.90 -16.94 10.76
N ALA A 213 -5.62 -16.69 11.09
CA ALA A 213 -4.60 -16.35 10.11
C ALA A 213 -4.03 -17.59 9.39
N ARG A 214 -4.45 -18.80 9.76
CA ARG A 214 -4.02 -20.05 9.12
C ARG A 214 -4.56 -20.15 7.70
N ASP A 215 -3.71 -20.58 6.77
CA ASP A 215 -4.14 -20.87 5.41
C ASP A 215 -5.06 -22.10 5.38
N GLY A 216 -6.10 -22.03 4.57
CA GLY A 216 -7.14 -23.08 4.46
C GLY A 216 -8.29 -22.94 5.47
N ALA A 217 -8.17 -22.07 6.48
CA ALA A 217 -9.29 -21.79 7.39
C ALA A 217 -10.51 -21.24 6.65
N GLY A 218 -10.31 -20.56 5.52
CA GLY A 218 -11.41 -20.09 4.67
C GLY A 218 -12.18 -21.20 4.00
N ALA A 219 -11.49 -22.23 3.49
CA ALA A 219 -12.12 -23.39 2.88
C ALA A 219 -12.93 -24.19 3.91
N GLU A 220 -12.39 -24.36 5.11
CA GLU A 220 -13.11 -24.98 6.23
C GLU A 220 -14.35 -24.17 6.61
N LEU A 221 -14.24 -22.83 6.64
CA LEU A 221 -15.36 -21.95 6.93
C LEU A 221 -16.44 -22.00 5.85
N ALA A 222 -16.05 -22.04 4.57
CA ALA A 222 -16.97 -22.18 3.45
C ALA A 222 -17.72 -23.53 3.49
N ALA A 223 -17.06 -24.59 3.95
CA ALA A 223 -17.68 -25.92 4.10
C ALA A 223 -18.76 -25.97 5.19
N LEU A 224 -18.81 -24.98 6.08
CA LEU A 224 -19.89 -24.86 7.08
C LEU A 224 -21.18 -24.26 6.50
N LEU A 225 -21.13 -23.70 5.29
CA LEU A 225 -22.30 -23.12 4.63
C LEU A 225 -23.14 -24.19 3.90
N PRO A 226 -24.45 -23.94 3.70
CA PRO A 226 -25.27 -24.77 2.82
C PRO A 226 -24.66 -24.92 1.41
N ALA A 227 -24.85 -26.08 0.79
CA ALA A 227 -24.33 -26.35 -0.54
C ALA A 227 -24.82 -25.32 -1.57
N GLY A 228 -23.89 -24.77 -2.36
CA GLY A 228 -24.19 -23.77 -3.39
C GLY A 228 -24.38 -22.34 -2.87
N HIS A 229 -24.06 -22.06 -1.59
CA HIS A 229 -24.17 -20.72 -1.04
C HIS A 229 -23.32 -19.70 -1.83
N PRO A 230 -23.86 -18.53 -2.23
CA PRO A 230 -23.18 -17.58 -3.13
C PRO A 230 -21.89 -16.99 -2.58
N LEU A 231 -21.72 -16.98 -1.25
CA LEU A 231 -20.51 -16.49 -0.55
C LEU A 231 -19.47 -17.59 -0.23
N ALA A 232 -19.73 -18.87 -0.55
CA ALA A 232 -18.80 -19.95 -0.23
C ALA A 232 -17.44 -19.77 -0.93
N GLU A 233 -17.45 -19.37 -2.22
CA GLU A 233 -16.25 -19.06 -3.00
C GLU A 233 -15.42 -17.94 -2.37
N LEU A 234 -16.08 -16.88 -1.88
CA LEU A 234 -15.41 -15.75 -1.24
C LEU A 234 -14.77 -16.14 0.10
N LEU A 235 -15.48 -16.91 0.92
CA LEU A 235 -14.95 -17.41 2.19
C LEU A 235 -13.76 -18.34 1.97
N ALA A 236 -13.84 -19.21 0.97
CA ALA A 236 -12.79 -20.16 0.60
C ALA A 236 -11.55 -19.49 0.00
N CYS A 237 -11.69 -18.30 -0.59
CA CYS A 237 -10.56 -17.57 -1.16
C CYS A 237 -9.55 -17.19 -0.05
N GLU A 238 -8.29 -17.54 -0.28
CA GLU A 238 -7.19 -17.18 0.62
C GLU A 238 -6.58 -15.81 0.29
N PHE A 239 -6.93 -15.25 -0.87
CA PHE A 239 -6.41 -13.97 -1.40
C PHE A 239 -4.88 -13.94 -1.53
N LEU A 240 -4.32 -15.06 -1.96
CA LEU A 240 -2.89 -15.27 -2.21
C LEU A 240 -2.64 -15.59 -3.69
N PRO A 241 -1.41 -15.38 -4.22
CA PRO A 241 -1.11 -15.58 -5.63
C PRO A 241 -1.31 -17.00 -6.17
N GLU A 242 -1.16 -18.00 -5.31
CA GLU A 242 -1.29 -19.42 -5.64
C GLU A 242 -2.76 -19.89 -5.75
N GLY A 243 -3.72 -19.05 -5.34
CA GLY A 243 -5.14 -19.39 -5.28
C GLY A 243 -5.97 -18.99 -6.51
N GLU A 244 -7.26 -19.32 -6.46
CA GLU A 244 -8.23 -18.84 -7.45
C GLU A 244 -8.44 -17.33 -7.31
N ARG A 245 -8.46 -16.64 -8.45
CA ARG A 245 -8.62 -15.18 -8.49
C ARG A 245 -10.09 -14.81 -8.49
N LEU A 246 -10.49 -14.07 -7.47
CA LEU A 246 -11.83 -13.56 -7.32
C LEU A 246 -11.95 -12.16 -7.95
N ASP A 247 -13.01 -11.93 -8.74
CA ASP A 247 -13.40 -10.57 -9.12
C ASP A 247 -14.00 -9.87 -7.89
N LEU A 248 -13.21 -9.01 -7.23
CA LEU A 248 -13.64 -8.36 -5.99
C LEU A 248 -14.82 -7.40 -6.18
N ARG A 249 -15.06 -6.87 -7.38
CA ARG A 249 -16.25 -6.04 -7.63
C ARG A 249 -17.51 -6.89 -7.60
N ARG A 250 -17.46 -8.07 -8.23
CA ARG A 250 -18.57 -9.05 -8.15
C ARG A 250 -18.72 -9.59 -6.74
N ALA A 251 -17.62 -9.87 -6.05
CA ALA A 251 -17.60 -10.31 -4.66
C ALA A 251 -18.26 -9.28 -3.73
N ALA A 252 -17.90 -8.01 -3.86
CA ALA A 252 -18.50 -6.91 -3.09
C ALA A 252 -20.00 -6.76 -3.36
N ALA A 253 -20.45 -6.93 -4.61
CA ALA A 253 -21.87 -6.92 -4.94
C ALA A 253 -22.63 -8.08 -4.26
N LYS A 254 -22.03 -9.29 -4.22
CA LYS A 254 -22.60 -10.42 -3.48
C LYS A 254 -22.65 -10.13 -1.98
N LEU A 255 -21.58 -9.60 -1.38
CA LEU A 255 -21.53 -9.23 0.04
C LEU A 255 -22.63 -8.22 0.42
N ALA A 256 -22.85 -7.22 -0.43
CA ALA A 256 -23.84 -6.18 -0.19
C ALA A 256 -25.27 -6.74 -0.06
N VAL A 257 -25.61 -7.81 -0.78
CA VAL A 257 -26.91 -8.51 -0.66
C VAL A 257 -27.11 -9.07 0.75
N HIS A 258 -26.02 -9.45 1.43
CA HIS A 258 -26.04 -9.95 2.81
C HIS A 258 -25.75 -8.87 3.85
N GLY A 259 -25.78 -7.58 3.47
CA GLY A 259 -25.54 -6.47 4.39
C GLY A 259 -24.08 -6.32 4.84
N VAL A 260 -23.12 -6.93 4.13
CA VAL A 260 -21.69 -6.80 4.40
C VAL A 260 -21.06 -5.87 3.36
N SER A 261 -20.30 -4.89 3.83
CA SER A 261 -19.53 -3.98 2.96
C SER A 261 -18.05 -4.33 2.97
N MET A 262 -17.40 -4.21 1.81
CA MET A 262 -15.94 -4.18 1.67
C MET A 262 -15.50 -2.73 1.50
N ASP A 263 -14.64 -2.24 2.38
CA ASP A 263 -14.11 -0.89 2.25
C ASP A 263 -12.94 -0.81 1.25
N ARG A 264 -12.45 0.40 0.98
CA ARG A 264 -11.39 0.63 -0.02
C ARG A 264 -10.06 -0.02 0.36
N TRP A 265 -9.72 -0.04 1.66
CA TRP A 265 -8.50 -0.69 2.14
C TRP A 265 -8.58 -2.19 1.98
N GLU A 266 -9.70 -2.79 2.38
CA GLU A 266 -9.95 -4.22 2.22
C GLU A 266 -9.89 -4.62 0.75
N HIS A 267 -10.52 -3.86 -0.13
CA HIS A 267 -10.46 -4.08 -1.56
C HIS A 267 -9.01 -4.01 -2.08
N ALA A 268 -8.24 -2.98 -1.70
CA ALA A 268 -6.87 -2.81 -2.14
C ALA A 268 -5.94 -3.93 -1.65
N VAL A 269 -5.99 -4.24 -0.36
CA VAL A 269 -5.18 -5.30 0.25
C VAL A 269 -5.49 -6.64 -0.38
N LEU A 270 -6.76 -7.02 -0.50
CA LEU A 270 -7.14 -8.34 -1.04
C LEU A 270 -6.87 -8.45 -2.55
N GLN A 271 -7.14 -7.39 -3.32
CA GLN A 271 -6.92 -7.39 -4.77
C GLN A 271 -5.44 -7.50 -5.11
N THR A 272 -4.60 -6.71 -4.45
CA THR A 272 -3.16 -6.70 -4.71
C THR A 272 -2.50 -7.98 -4.18
N SER A 273 -2.98 -8.54 -3.06
CA SER A 273 -2.42 -9.75 -2.47
C SER A 273 -2.66 -11.03 -3.29
N MET A 274 -3.72 -11.07 -4.10
CA MET A 274 -3.92 -12.14 -5.10
C MET A 274 -2.89 -12.12 -6.25
N LEU A 275 -2.05 -11.11 -6.32
CA LEU A 275 -1.01 -10.96 -7.35
C LEU A 275 0.39 -10.95 -6.74
N PHE A 276 0.53 -10.38 -5.54
CA PHE A 276 1.79 -10.20 -4.86
C PHE A 276 1.67 -10.73 -3.43
N PRO A 277 2.54 -11.67 -3.00
CA PRO A 277 2.46 -12.21 -1.65
C PRO A 277 2.46 -11.09 -0.60
N PRO A 278 1.51 -11.09 0.35
CA PRO A 278 1.49 -10.12 1.42
C PRO A 278 2.43 -10.52 2.57
N LEU A 279 2.93 -9.52 3.29
CA LEU A 279 3.61 -9.72 4.57
C LEU A 279 2.62 -10.28 5.59
N ARG A 280 2.95 -11.45 6.16
CA ARG A 280 2.12 -12.14 7.15
C ARG A 280 2.51 -11.77 8.58
N ARG A 281 1.60 -11.98 9.55
CA ARG A 281 1.85 -11.68 10.99
C ARG A 281 3.07 -12.38 11.60
N TRP A 282 3.44 -13.54 11.08
CA TRP A 282 4.56 -14.35 11.58
C TRP A 282 5.90 -14.08 10.85
N GLN A 283 5.92 -13.13 9.93
CA GLN A 283 7.11 -12.62 9.25
C GLN A 283 7.48 -11.26 9.82
#